data_AF-A0A6A3N3J1-F1
#
_entry.id   AF-A0A6A3N3J1-F1
#
_cell.length_a   1.000
_cell.length_b   1.000
_cell.length_c   1.000
_cell.angle_alpha   90.00
_cell.angle_beta   90.00
_cell.angle_gamma   90.00
#
_symmetry.space_group_name_H-M   'P 1'
#
loop_
_entity.id
_entity.type
_entity.pdbx_description
1 polymer ?
#
loop_
_entity_poly.entity_id
_entity_poly.type
_entity_poly.pdbx_seq_one_letter_code
_entity_poly.pdbx_strand_id
1 'polypeptide(L)'
;MAQQLTPLDAALQLFAPAQESAAAQSKIKPVVALSLPQEPDRKQKRELQKLLVPLMFLLRGRDDITLVQSSSSETTTSSLEVLKDGAEVTTVTTEGELKQHVTKLVEQIGWSPDCPDEGQLHNYLSPINAEELLGDVAAFTATTGQRDYVANAANVSAIIWHAFVEAGRPINWAGFYFVRPLANPKETDHDHILILGPFMGKPACSRIRFQSGVCGAAWRTQRISDVHEFPGHIACDDASESELVVPVFDKQGEVIALIDLDCPKKNGFSAEDERSFVEVARVMSEACDWGNVGLPYTQP
;
A
#
# COMPACT_ATOMS: atom_id res chain seq x y z
N MET A 1 -1.88 -23.76 3.38
CA MET A 1 -1.45 -22.35 3.45
C MET A 1 -0.76 -22.03 2.13
N ALA A 2 -1.32 -21.13 1.31
CA ALA A 2 -0.54 -20.60 0.20
C ALA A 2 0.66 -19.85 0.81
N GLN A 3 1.88 -20.15 0.38
CA GLN A 3 3.03 -19.35 0.78
C GLN A 3 2.78 -17.92 0.30
N GLN A 4 2.77 -16.95 1.23
CA GLN A 4 2.81 -15.54 0.86
C GLN A 4 4.09 -15.31 0.05
N LEU A 5 3.92 -14.74 -1.15
CA LEU A 5 5.03 -14.37 -2.02
C LEU A 5 5.84 -13.28 -1.33
N THR A 6 7.17 -13.39 -1.35
CA THR A 6 8.02 -12.28 -0.88
C THR A 6 7.84 -11.07 -1.81
N PRO A 7 8.17 -9.85 -1.37
CA PRO A 7 8.13 -8.66 -2.24
C PRO A 7 8.95 -8.85 -3.53
N LEU A 8 10.09 -9.54 -3.43
CA LEU A 8 10.90 -9.89 -4.60
C LEU A 8 10.17 -10.88 -5.53
N ASP A 9 9.52 -11.91 -5.00
CA ASP A 9 8.78 -12.87 -5.82
C ASP A 9 7.62 -12.19 -6.56
N ALA A 10 6.91 -11.29 -5.89
CA ALA A 10 5.85 -10.48 -6.50
C ALA A 10 6.40 -9.56 -7.61
N ALA A 11 7.60 -9.00 -7.43
CA ALA A 11 8.28 -8.18 -8.42
C ALA A 11 8.68 -8.99 -9.66
N LEU A 12 9.22 -10.20 -9.45
CA LEU A 12 9.61 -11.10 -10.53
C LEU A 12 8.41 -11.54 -11.37
N GLN A 13 7.25 -11.75 -10.76
CA GLN A 13 6.02 -12.13 -11.47
C GLN A 13 5.51 -11.08 -12.46
N LEU A 14 5.97 -9.83 -12.38
CA LEU A 14 5.64 -8.81 -13.37
C LEU A 14 6.30 -9.08 -14.73
N PHE A 15 7.38 -9.86 -14.77
CA PHE A 15 8.17 -10.11 -15.97
C PHE A 15 7.82 -11.48 -16.55
N ALA A 16 7.28 -11.50 -17.76
CA ALA A 16 6.99 -12.75 -18.45
C ALA A 16 8.26 -13.33 -19.10
N PRO A 17 8.41 -14.67 -19.21
CA PRO A 17 9.47 -15.25 -20.03
C PRO A 17 9.36 -14.74 -21.47
N ALA A 18 10.48 -14.30 -22.06
CA ALA A 18 10.48 -13.80 -23.43
C ALA A 18 10.07 -14.91 -24.42
N GLN A 19 8.92 -14.74 -25.11
CA GLN A 19 8.47 -15.66 -26.16
C GLN A 19 9.19 -15.41 -27.50
N GLU A 20 9.60 -14.17 -27.74
CA GLU A 20 10.43 -13.70 -28.85
C GLU A 20 11.51 -12.76 -28.31
N SER A 21 12.56 -12.42 -29.08
CA SER A 21 13.62 -11.53 -28.58
C SER A 21 13.04 -10.18 -28.14
N ALA A 22 13.54 -9.66 -27.00
CA ALA A 22 13.10 -8.37 -26.46
C ALA A 22 13.19 -7.24 -27.51
N ALA A 23 14.23 -7.28 -28.34
CA ALA A 23 14.42 -6.35 -29.46
C ALA A 23 13.27 -6.43 -30.50
N ALA A 24 12.79 -7.62 -30.85
CA ALA A 24 11.67 -7.76 -31.79
C ALA A 24 10.37 -7.16 -31.21
N GLN A 25 10.08 -7.44 -29.94
CA GLN A 25 8.90 -6.92 -29.24
C GLN A 25 8.93 -5.38 -29.10
N SER A 26 10.12 -4.81 -28.93
CA SER A 26 10.30 -3.36 -28.74
C SER A 26 9.96 -2.49 -29.95
N LYS A 27 9.69 -3.11 -31.12
CA LYS A 27 9.20 -2.43 -32.33
C LYS A 27 7.73 -2.02 -32.25
N ILE A 28 6.97 -2.55 -31.28
CA ILE A 28 5.54 -2.25 -31.10
C ILE A 28 5.37 -1.22 -29.99
N LYS A 29 5.97 -1.47 -28.82
CA LYS A 29 5.97 -0.58 -27.65
C LYS A 29 7.25 -0.80 -26.85
N PRO A 30 7.67 0.14 -25.99
CA PRO A 30 8.89 -0.01 -25.20
C PRO A 30 8.89 -1.31 -24.38
N VAL A 31 10.03 -1.98 -24.34
CA VAL A 31 10.23 -3.20 -23.56
C VAL A 31 11.16 -2.87 -22.40
N VAL A 32 10.79 -3.27 -21.18
CA VAL A 32 11.69 -3.31 -20.03
C VAL A 32 12.09 -4.77 -19.82
N ALA A 33 13.34 -5.08 -20.14
CA ALA A 33 13.91 -6.41 -20.01
C ALA A 33 14.66 -6.54 -18.69
N LEU A 34 14.26 -7.49 -17.85
CA LEU A 34 14.96 -7.87 -16.64
C LEU A 34 15.98 -8.96 -16.95
N SER A 35 17.26 -8.66 -16.76
CA SER A 35 18.35 -9.63 -16.91
C SER A 35 18.78 -10.11 -15.52
N LEU A 36 18.86 -11.44 -15.34
CA LEU A 36 19.21 -12.10 -14.08
C LEU A 36 20.26 -13.19 -14.30
N PRO A 37 21.16 -13.43 -13.33
CA PRO A 37 21.97 -14.64 -13.31
C PRO A 37 21.09 -15.90 -13.30
N GLN A 38 21.53 -17.00 -13.92
CA GLN A 38 20.77 -18.27 -13.96
C GLN A 38 20.46 -18.82 -12.58
N GLU A 39 21.43 -18.79 -11.66
CA GLU A 39 21.26 -19.20 -10.27
C GLU A 39 21.82 -18.10 -9.35
N PRO A 40 21.02 -17.08 -9.02
CA PRO A 40 21.51 -15.95 -8.23
C PRO A 40 21.80 -16.41 -6.79
N ASP A 41 23.01 -16.12 -6.32
CA ASP A 41 23.40 -16.35 -4.94
C ASP A 41 22.64 -15.42 -3.97
N ARG A 42 22.84 -15.61 -2.66
CA ARG A 42 22.16 -14.80 -1.63
C ARG A 42 22.45 -13.30 -1.75
N LYS A 43 23.66 -12.93 -2.16
CA LYS A 43 24.06 -11.53 -2.33
C LYS A 43 23.36 -10.95 -3.56
N GLN A 44 23.37 -11.65 -4.69
CA GLN A 44 22.70 -11.24 -5.92
C GLN A 44 21.18 -11.10 -5.73
N LYS A 45 20.54 -12.00 -4.97
CA LYS A 45 19.12 -11.86 -4.62
C LYS A 45 18.82 -10.60 -3.81
N ARG A 46 19.70 -10.25 -2.85
CA ARG A 46 19.56 -9.02 -2.06
C ARG A 46 19.74 -7.76 -2.90
N GLU A 47 20.73 -7.74 -3.77
CA GLU A 47 20.95 -6.60 -4.67
C GLU A 47 19.80 -6.45 -5.69
N LEU A 48 19.28 -7.57 -6.20
CA LEU A 48 18.09 -7.58 -7.04
C LEU A 48 16.86 -7.04 -6.30
N GLN A 49 16.66 -7.44 -5.04
CA GLN A 49 15.57 -6.93 -4.21
C GLN A 49 15.66 -5.40 -4.06
N LYS A 50 16.85 -4.85 -3.82
CA LYS A 50 17.07 -3.40 -3.71
C LYS A 50 16.80 -2.66 -5.02
N LEU A 51 17.06 -3.27 -6.17
CA LEU A 51 16.77 -2.67 -7.47
C LEU A 51 15.27 -2.76 -7.80
N LEU A 52 14.70 -3.96 -7.73
CA LEU A 52 13.41 -4.25 -8.35
C LEU A 52 12.23 -3.83 -7.49
N VAL A 53 12.27 -4.11 -6.18
CA VAL A 53 11.15 -3.84 -5.27
C VAL A 53 10.80 -2.35 -5.24
N PRO A 54 11.77 -1.42 -5.09
CA PRO A 54 11.46 0.01 -5.08
C PRO A 54 11.03 0.56 -6.44
N LEU A 55 11.24 -0.17 -7.54
CA LEU A 55 10.82 0.24 -8.89
C LEU A 55 9.47 -0.36 -9.32
N MET A 56 8.86 -1.24 -8.52
CA MET A 56 7.59 -1.88 -8.87
C MET A 56 6.48 -0.88 -9.18
N PHE A 57 6.43 0.24 -8.45
CA PHE A 57 5.44 1.29 -8.69
C PHE A 57 5.51 1.88 -10.11
N LEU A 58 6.70 1.88 -10.71
CA LEU A 58 6.91 2.45 -12.05
C LEU A 58 6.48 1.47 -13.16
N LEU A 59 6.48 0.16 -12.88
CA LEU A 59 6.35 -0.89 -13.89
C LEU A 59 4.99 -1.60 -13.85
N ARG A 60 4.39 -1.76 -12.66
CA ARG A 60 3.17 -2.57 -12.49
C ARG A 60 1.97 -1.95 -13.22
N GLY A 61 1.13 -2.82 -13.80
CA GLY A 61 -0.19 -2.42 -14.31
C GLY A 61 -0.14 -1.55 -15.56
N ARG A 62 0.98 -1.59 -16.28
CA ARG A 62 1.20 -0.76 -17.46
C ARG A 62 0.99 -1.55 -18.74
N ASP A 63 -0.01 -1.13 -19.50
CA ASP A 63 -0.35 -1.73 -20.79
C ASP A 63 0.47 -1.15 -21.94
N ASP A 64 1.14 -0.02 -21.70
CA ASP A 64 1.90 0.73 -22.71
C ASP A 64 3.40 0.39 -22.73
N ILE A 65 3.86 -0.50 -21.85
CA ILE A 65 5.17 -1.15 -21.91
C ILE A 65 5.03 -2.67 -21.90
N THR A 66 6.07 -3.38 -22.31
CA THR A 66 6.16 -4.84 -22.14
C THR A 66 7.24 -5.15 -21.11
N LEU A 67 6.93 -5.99 -20.12
CA LEU A 67 7.91 -6.47 -19.14
C LEU A 67 8.31 -7.90 -19.48
N VAL A 68 9.60 -8.14 -19.73
CA VAL A 68 10.11 -9.46 -20.10
C VAL A 68 11.32 -9.85 -19.27
N GLN A 69 11.45 -11.13 -18.94
CA GLN A 69 12.67 -11.68 -18.38
C GLN A 69 13.58 -12.14 -19.52
N SER A 70 14.79 -11.58 -19.60
CA SER A 70 15.81 -11.93 -20.58
C SER A 70 16.48 -13.26 -20.21
N SER A 71 16.60 -14.16 -21.18
CA SER A 71 17.30 -15.43 -21.04
C SER A 71 18.73 -15.31 -21.59
N SER A 72 19.61 -14.61 -20.88
CA SER A 72 21.03 -14.54 -21.22
C SER A 72 21.87 -15.38 -20.25
N SER A 73 22.62 -16.35 -20.78
CA SER A 73 23.46 -17.27 -20.00
C SER A 73 24.76 -16.65 -19.47
N GLU A 74 25.08 -15.41 -19.84
CA GLU A 74 26.37 -14.75 -19.51
C GLU A 74 26.23 -13.61 -18.48
N THR A 75 25.03 -13.36 -17.97
CA THR A 75 24.76 -12.19 -17.11
C THR A 75 25.23 -12.43 -15.68
N THR A 76 26.20 -11.65 -15.20
CA THR A 76 26.72 -11.71 -13.82
C THR A 76 26.05 -10.71 -12.87
N THR A 77 25.47 -9.64 -13.40
CA THR A 77 24.85 -8.53 -12.66
C THR A 77 23.40 -8.33 -13.09
N SER A 78 22.49 -8.22 -12.13
CA SER A 78 21.09 -7.94 -12.44
C SER A 78 20.90 -6.52 -13.00
N SER A 79 20.10 -6.38 -14.05
CA SER A 79 19.82 -5.11 -14.72
C SER A 79 18.39 -5.03 -15.23
N LEU A 80 17.90 -3.81 -15.40
CA LEU A 80 16.72 -3.49 -16.21
C LEU A 80 17.19 -2.69 -17.43
N GLU A 81 16.94 -3.24 -18.61
CA GLU A 81 17.24 -2.64 -19.91
C GLU A 81 15.93 -2.13 -20.52
N VAL A 82 15.91 -0.91 -21.04
CA VAL A 82 14.79 -0.41 -21.84
C VAL A 82 15.17 -0.49 -23.31
N LEU A 83 14.33 -1.16 -24.10
CA LEU A 83 14.46 -1.26 -25.54
C LEU A 83 13.33 -0.50 -26.24
N LYS A 84 13.66 0.22 -27.30
CA LYS A 84 12.73 0.89 -28.22
C LYS A 84 13.19 0.66 -29.66
N ASP A 85 12.26 0.36 -30.55
CA ASP A 85 12.51 0.20 -31.98
C ASP A 85 13.64 -0.80 -32.31
N GLY A 86 13.83 -1.82 -31.46
CA GLY A 86 14.84 -2.85 -31.62
C GLY A 86 16.22 -2.52 -31.04
N ALA A 87 16.39 -1.37 -30.39
CA ALA A 87 17.65 -0.95 -29.78
C ALA A 87 17.50 -0.70 -28.27
N GLU A 88 18.55 -1.03 -27.52
CA GLU A 88 18.69 -0.59 -26.12
C GLU A 88 18.84 0.93 -26.07
N VAL A 89 18.04 1.60 -25.24
CA VAL A 89 18.07 3.06 -25.06
C VAL A 89 18.51 3.48 -23.66
N THR A 90 18.35 2.61 -22.65
CA THR A 90 18.91 2.84 -21.31
C THR A 90 19.05 1.53 -20.55
N THR A 91 19.98 1.51 -19.60
CA THR A 91 20.19 0.38 -18.69
C THR A 91 20.41 0.89 -17.27
N VAL A 92 19.72 0.28 -16.31
CA VAL A 92 19.94 0.48 -14.88
C VAL A 92 20.37 -0.84 -14.25
N THR A 93 21.38 -0.78 -13.39
CA THR A 93 21.92 -1.94 -12.67
C THR A 93 21.64 -1.79 -11.19
N THR A 94 22.11 -2.74 -10.37
CA THR A 94 22.06 -2.62 -8.90
C THR A 94 22.97 -1.52 -8.35
N GLU A 95 23.80 -0.87 -9.19
CA GLU A 95 24.65 0.24 -8.80
C GLU A 95 23.97 1.60 -9.03
N GLY A 96 24.17 2.53 -8.10
CA GLY A 96 23.64 3.89 -8.18
C GLY A 96 22.44 4.14 -7.26
N GLU A 97 22.02 5.39 -7.19
CA GLU A 97 20.92 5.83 -6.34
C GLU A 97 19.56 5.56 -7.00
N LEU A 98 18.57 5.14 -6.20
CA LEU A 98 17.23 4.82 -6.70
C LEU A 98 16.60 5.98 -7.48
N LYS A 99 16.78 7.23 -7.02
CA LYS A 99 16.28 8.42 -7.75
C LYS A 99 16.84 8.49 -9.17
N GLN A 100 18.11 8.16 -9.37
CA GLN A 100 18.74 8.17 -10.70
C GLN A 100 18.20 7.05 -11.59
N HIS A 101 17.94 5.87 -11.01
CA HIS A 101 17.30 4.78 -11.75
C HIS A 101 15.91 5.18 -12.24
N VAL A 102 15.10 5.79 -11.35
CA VAL A 102 13.75 6.29 -11.72
C VAL A 102 13.85 7.33 -12.83
N THR A 103 14.71 8.34 -12.72
CA THR A 103 14.86 9.37 -13.76
C THR A 103 15.23 8.75 -15.11
N LYS A 104 16.23 7.86 -15.16
CA LYS A 104 16.63 7.18 -16.40
C LYS A 104 15.51 6.37 -17.03
N LEU A 105 14.73 5.66 -16.21
CA LEU A 105 13.61 4.86 -16.70
C LEU A 105 12.48 5.76 -17.20
N VAL A 106 12.04 6.74 -16.40
CA VAL A 106 10.94 7.65 -16.76
C VAL A 106 11.22 8.45 -18.03
N GLU A 107 12.47 8.87 -18.28
CA GLU A 107 12.86 9.51 -19.55
C GLU A 107 12.55 8.62 -20.76
N GLN A 108 12.56 7.29 -20.58
CA GLN A 108 12.30 6.35 -21.65
C GLN A 108 10.87 5.83 -21.68
N ILE A 109 10.30 5.47 -20.54
CA ILE A 109 8.99 4.82 -20.47
C ILE A 109 7.89 5.73 -19.92
N GLY A 110 8.18 6.96 -19.55
CA GLY A 110 7.22 7.86 -18.90
C GLY A 110 6.87 7.42 -17.47
N TRP A 111 6.05 8.25 -16.81
CA TRP A 111 5.55 7.99 -15.47
C TRP A 111 4.49 6.89 -15.45
N SER A 112 4.42 6.18 -14.33
CA SER A 112 3.34 5.22 -14.06
C SER A 112 2.08 5.95 -13.61
N PRO A 113 0.87 5.42 -13.88
CA PRO A 113 -0.34 5.93 -13.24
C PRO A 113 -0.27 5.95 -11.71
N ASP A 114 0.50 5.03 -11.10
CA ASP A 114 0.69 5.00 -9.64
C ASP A 114 1.51 6.22 -9.15
N CYS A 115 2.50 6.70 -9.92
CA CYS A 115 3.29 7.88 -9.61
C CYS A 115 3.37 8.77 -10.87
N PRO A 116 2.37 9.64 -11.11
CA PRO A 116 2.20 10.30 -12.41
C PRO A 116 3.19 11.45 -12.68
N ASP A 117 3.92 11.92 -11.66
CA ASP A 117 4.89 13.01 -11.78
C ASP A 117 5.99 12.98 -10.70
N GLU A 118 7.04 13.80 -10.87
CA GLU A 118 8.17 13.89 -9.93
C GLU A 118 7.77 14.40 -8.54
N GLY A 119 6.72 15.22 -8.43
CA GLY A 119 6.25 15.76 -7.16
C GLY A 119 5.82 14.68 -6.18
N GLN A 120 5.33 13.55 -6.70
CA GLN A 120 4.88 12.40 -5.90
C GLN A 120 5.99 11.38 -5.60
N LEU A 121 7.12 11.47 -6.30
CA LEU A 121 8.21 10.49 -6.24
C LEU A 121 8.72 10.25 -4.80
N HIS A 122 8.72 11.29 -3.96
CA HIS A 122 9.19 11.18 -2.58
C HIS A 122 8.46 10.11 -1.74
N ASN A 123 7.17 9.87 -2.01
CA ASN A 123 6.40 8.83 -1.30
C ASN A 123 6.83 7.42 -1.69
N TYR A 124 7.36 7.26 -2.90
CA TYR A 124 7.86 6.00 -3.44
C TYR A 124 9.33 5.74 -3.11
N LEU A 125 10.12 6.80 -2.92
CA LEU A 125 11.53 6.70 -2.52
C LEU A 125 11.72 6.49 -1.01
N SER A 126 10.69 6.75 -0.21
CA SER A 126 10.68 6.54 1.24
C SER A 126 9.62 5.51 1.65
N PRO A 127 9.59 4.30 1.06
CA PRO A 127 8.53 3.34 1.35
C PRO A 127 8.55 2.94 2.82
N ILE A 128 7.37 2.71 3.40
CA ILE A 128 7.30 2.02 4.69
C ILE A 128 7.77 0.57 4.50
N ASN A 129 8.41 -0.01 5.50
CA ASN A 129 8.84 -1.41 5.44
C ASN A 129 7.65 -2.33 5.70
N ALA A 130 6.95 -2.75 4.65
CA ALA A 130 5.75 -3.58 4.75
C ALA A 130 6.00 -4.94 5.43
N GLU A 131 7.17 -5.55 5.22
CA GLU A 131 7.53 -6.83 5.85
C GLU A 131 7.69 -6.68 7.36
N GLU A 132 8.37 -5.61 7.79
CA GLU A 132 8.54 -5.27 9.21
C GLU A 132 7.20 -4.88 9.85
N LEU A 133 6.42 -4.01 9.19
CA LEU A 133 5.08 -3.62 9.65
C LEU A 133 4.19 -4.86 9.88
N LEU A 134 4.08 -5.74 8.88
CA LEU A 134 3.25 -6.95 9.00
C LEU A 134 3.84 -7.94 10.02
N GLY A 135 5.17 -8.04 10.08
CA GLY A 135 5.88 -8.82 11.08
C GLY A 135 5.58 -8.38 12.50
N ASP A 136 5.62 -7.09 12.77
CA ASP A 136 5.36 -6.49 14.09
C ASP A 136 3.89 -6.60 14.48
N VAL A 137 2.97 -6.33 13.53
CA VAL A 137 1.53 -6.54 13.75
C VAL A 137 1.26 -8.00 14.09
N ALA A 138 1.75 -8.94 13.29
CA ALA A 138 1.55 -10.37 13.53
C ALA A 138 2.23 -10.84 14.83
N ALA A 139 3.44 -10.36 15.13
CA ALA A 139 4.15 -10.69 16.35
C ALA A 139 3.34 -10.24 17.57
N PHE A 140 2.83 -9.01 17.56
CA PHE A 140 2.04 -8.49 18.67
C PHE A 140 0.70 -9.22 18.82
N THR A 141 -0.05 -9.40 17.74
CA THR A 141 -1.40 -9.98 17.82
C THR A 141 -1.41 -11.49 18.02
N ALA A 142 -0.43 -12.22 17.47
CA ALA A 142 -0.37 -13.68 17.58
C ALA A 142 0.44 -14.16 18.78
N THR A 143 1.60 -13.55 19.06
CA THR A 143 2.55 -14.09 20.06
C THR A 143 2.14 -13.78 21.48
N THR A 144 1.46 -12.66 21.71
CA THR A 144 1.01 -12.27 23.06
C THR A 144 -0.22 -13.04 23.52
N GLY A 145 -0.94 -13.69 22.60
CA GLY A 145 -2.26 -14.28 22.85
C GLY A 145 -3.35 -13.24 23.14
N GLN A 146 -3.06 -11.94 22.99
CA GLN A 146 -4.05 -10.88 23.13
C GLN A 146 -5.03 -10.90 21.97
N ARG A 147 -6.32 -11.06 22.28
CA ARG A 147 -7.41 -11.09 21.30
C ARG A 147 -8.37 -9.92 21.46
N ASP A 148 -8.26 -9.09 22.49
CA ASP A 148 -9.11 -7.91 22.64
C ASP A 148 -8.84 -6.90 21.50
N TYR A 149 -9.89 -6.60 20.74
CA TYR A 149 -9.79 -5.76 19.54
C TYR A 149 -9.39 -4.32 19.86
N VAL A 150 -9.73 -3.79 21.05
CA VAL A 150 -9.32 -2.44 21.47
C VAL A 150 -7.83 -2.43 21.80
N ALA A 151 -7.35 -3.40 22.58
CA ALA A 151 -5.93 -3.52 22.90
C ALA A 151 -5.07 -3.72 21.64
N ASN A 152 -5.53 -4.57 20.71
CA ASN A 152 -4.84 -4.79 19.44
C ASN A 152 -4.88 -3.54 18.56
N ALA A 153 -6.03 -2.89 18.41
CA ALA A 153 -6.14 -1.64 17.64
C ALA A 153 -5.23 -0.53 18.20
N ALA A 154 -5.09 -0.42 19.53
CA ALA A 154 -4.20 0.56 20.14
C ALA A 154 -2.73 0.32 19.79
N ASN A 155 -2.26 -0.92 19.90
CA ASN A 155 -0.86 -1.25 19.59
C ASN A 155 -0.59 -1.18 18.09
N VAL A 156 -1.52 -1.66 17.26
CA VAL A 156 -1.39 -1.54 15.80
C VAL A 156 -1.39 -0.09 15.37
N SER A 157 -2.20 0.80 15.95
CA SER A 157 -2.12 2.25 15.68
C SER A 157 -0.73 2.81 15.94
N ALA A 158 -0.08 2.37 17.03
CA ALA A 158 1.28 2.78 17.36
C ALA A 158 2.32 2.22 16.37
N ILE A 159 2.23 0.93 16.01
CA ILE A 159 3.12 0.31 15.02
C ILE A 159 3.01 1.06 13.68
N ILE A 160 1.79 1.34 13.22
CA ILE A 160 1.57 2.08 11.97
C ILE A 160 2.20 3.46 12.05
N TRP A 161 1.94 4.22 13.12
CA TRP A 161 2.52 5.55 13.30
C TRP A 161 4.05 5.53 13.21
N HIS A 162 4.69 4.58 13.90
CA HIS A 162 6.14 4.44 13.90
C HIS A 162 6.70 4.02 12.53
N ALA A 163 6.02 3.15 11.79
CA ALA A 163 6.43 2.79 10.43
C ALA A 163 6.53 4.00 9.49
N PHE A 164 5.60 4.96 9.60
CA PHE A 164 5.67 6.21 8.82
C PHE A 164 6.77 7.15 9.33
N VAL A 165 6.92 7.30 10.65
CA VAL A 165 7.97 8.14 11.26
C VAL A 165 9.36 7.65 10.86
N GLU A 166 9.61 6.34 10.92
CA GLU A 166 10.90 5.73 10.57
C GLU A 166 11.20 5.84 9.08
N ALA A 167 10.18 5.73 8.22
CA ALA A 167 10.30 5.99 6.79
C ALA A 167 10.51 7.49 6.48
N GLY A 168 10.39 8.38 7.47
CA GLY A 168 10.45 9.83 7.25
C GLY A 168 9.26 10.37 6.44
N ARG A 169 8.13 9.65 6.44
CA ARG A 169 6.92 10.04 5.74
C ARG A 169 5.96 10.75 6.68
N PRO A 170 5.36 11.87 6.24
CA PRO A 170 4.42 12.60 7.07
C PRO A 170 3.13 11.79 7.23
N ILE A 171 2.63 11.72 8.45
CA ILE A 171 1.33 11.21 8.81
C ILE A 171 0.82 12.08 9.96
N ASN A 172 -0.45 12.47 9.96
CA ASN A 172 -1.02 13.29 11.03
C ASN A 172 -2.12 12.55 11.82
N TRP A 173 -2.59 11.42 11.30
CA TRP A 173 -3.50 10.53 12.02
C TRP A 173 -3.34 9.07 11.56
N ALA A 174 -3.39 8.13 12.50
CA ALA A 174 -3.43 6.70 12.21
C ALA A 174 -4.23 5.97 13.29
N GLY A 175 -5.30 5.27 12.93
CA GLY A 175 -6.14 4.63 13.93
C GLY A 175 -7.33 3.89 13.37
N PHE A 176 -8.32 3.70 14.22
CA PHE A 176 -9.48 2.86 13.94
C PHE A 176 -10.80 3.57 14.21
N TYR A 177 -11.80 3.24 13.40
CA TYR A 177 -13.22 3.43 13.72
C TYR A 177 -13.92 2.08 13.76
N PHE A 178 -14.78 1.88 14.76
CA PHE A 178 -15.56 0.65 14.92
C PHE A 178 -16.97 0.84 14.40
N VAL A 179 -17.45 -0.11 13.59
CA VAL A 179 -18.82 -0.14 13.11
C VAL A 179 -19.71 -0.72 14.20
N ARG A 180 -20.62 0.09 14.76
CA ARG A 180 -21.54 -0.34 15.83
C ARG A 180 -22.99 -0.18 15.39
N PRO A 181 -23.88 -1.13 15.70
CA PRO A 181 -25.32 -0.95 15.50
C PRO A 181 -25.84 0.23 16.34
N LEU A 182 -26.85 0.95 15.87
CA LEU A 182 -27.51 2.01 16.62
C LEU A 182 -28.73 1.46 17.36
N ALA A 183 -28.79 1.68 18.68
CA ALA A 183 -29.92 1.25 19.51
C ALA A 183 -31.16 2.15 19.35
N ASN A 184 -30.94 3.42 19.01
CA ASN A 184 -31.96 4.46 18.91
C ASN A 184 -31.75 5.32 17.65
N PRO A 185 -31.83 4.73 16.43
CA PRO A 185 -31.63 5.49 15.20
C PRO A 185 -32.72 6.56 15.03
N LYS A 186 -32.33 7.76 14.60
CA LYS A 186 -33.26 8.80 14.15
C LYS A 186 -33.73 8.47 12.73
N GLU A 187 -34.80 9.11 12.27
CA GLU A 187 -35.38 8.85 10.94
C GLU A 187 -34.38 9.07 9.78
N THR A 188 -33.38 9.93 9.98
CA THR A 188 -32.31 10.21 9.02
C THR A 188 -31.05 9.36 9.21
N ASP A 189 -30.99 8.52 10.25
CA ASP A 189 -29.83 7.71 10.55
C ASP A 189 -29.92 6.34 9.85
N HIS A 190 -28.76 5.79 9.53
CA HIS A 190 -28.65 4.37 9.21
C HIS A 190 -28.72 3.52 10.48
N ASP A 191 -28.80 2.20 10.32
CA ASP A 191 -28.79 1.22 11.40
C ASP A 191 -27.42 1.07 12.09
N HIS A 192 -26.36 1.62 11.50
CA HIS A 192 -24.99 1.60 12.03
C HIS A 192 -24.37 3.01 12.17
N ILE A 193 -23.38 3.10 13.04
CA ILE A 193 -22.56 4.29 13.26
C ILE A 193 -21.09 3.90 13.42
N LEU A 194 -20.19 4.76 12.95
CA LEU A 194 -18.76 4.62 13.23
C LEU A 194 -18.45 5.30 14.55
N ILE A 195 -17.84 4.55 15.47
CA ILE A 195 -17.38 5.04 16.77
C ILE A 195 -15.86 5.06 16.79
N LEU A 196 -15.27 6.17 17.21
CA LEU A 196 -13.82 6.33 17.31
C LEU A 196 -13.22 5.24 18.21
N GLY A 197 -12.25 4.50 17.65
CA GLY A 197 -11.41 3.53 18.34
C GLY A 197 -10.05 4.13 18.75
N PRO A 198 -9.08 3.29 19.13
CA PRO A 198 -7.71 3.74 19.38
C PRO A 198 -7.05 4.36 18.15
N PHE A 199 -6.21 5.36 18.37
CA PHE A 199 -5.50 6.08 17.31
C PHE A 199 -4.25 6.80 17.84
N MET A 200 -3.40 7.23 16.92
CA MET A 200 -2.28 8.14 17.12
C MET A 200 -2.55 9.40 16.28
N GLY A 201 -2.53 10.59 16.91
CA GLY A 201 -2.80 11.85 16.21
C GLY A 201 -3.48 12.90 17.10
N LYS A 202 -4.01 13.95 16.46
CA LYS A 202 -4.85 14.96 17.14
C LYS A 202 -6.24 14.39 17.47
N PRO A 203 -6.98 15.01 18.40
CA PRO A 203 -8.38 14.63 18.68
C PRO A 203 -9.22 14.58 17.39
N ALA A 204 -9.98 13.51 17.22
CA ALA A 204 -10.78 13.26 16.02
C ALA A 204 -12.29 13.23 16.31
N CYS A 205 -13.07 13.12 15.25
CA CYS A 205 -14.52 13.02 15.33
C CYS A 205 -14.91 11.76 16.11
N SER A 206 -15.55 11.91 17.28
CA SER A 206 -15.90 10.74 18.12
C SER A 206 -16.93 9.79 17.49
N ARG A 207 -17.71 10.30 16.54
CA ARG A 207 -18.81 9.60 15.86
C ARG A 207 -18.90 10.06 14.41
N ILE A 208 -18.98 9.12 13.48
CA ILE A 208 -19.18 9.41 12.05
C ILE A 208 -20.43 8.65 11.58
N ARG A 209 -21.33 9.38 10.90
CA ARG A 209 -22.53 8.78 10.33
C ARG A 209 -22.19 7.97 9.09
N PHE A 210 -23.06 7.01 8.81
CA PHE A 210 -23.01 6.25 7.59
C PHE A 210 -23.00 7.14 6.33
N GLN A 211 -22.23 6.75 5.31
CA GLN A 211 -22.05 7.47 4.03
C GLN A 211 -21.58 8.93 4.16
N SER A 212 -21.09 9.34 5.33
CA SER A 212 -20.65 10.70 5.60
C SER A 212 -19.12 10.77 5.64
N GLY A 213 -18.52 11.65 4.84
CA GLY A 213 -17.06 11.71 4.68
C GLY A 213 -16.48 10.46 4.01
N VAL A 214 -15.15 10.40 3.90
CA VAL A 214 -14.43 9.27 3.29
C VAL A 214 -14.67 8.01 4.11
N CYS A 215 -14.43 8.05 5.43
CA CYS A 215 -14.70 6.94 6.35
C CYS A 215 -16.14 6.42 6.29
N GLY A 216 -17.17 7.27 6.33
CA GLY A 216 -18.56 6.82 6.27
C GLY A 216 -18.93 6.17 4.93
N ALA A 217 -18.24 6.54 3.85
CA ALA A 217 -18.42 5.97 2.52
C ALA A 217 -17.56 4.72 2.24
N ALA A 218 -16.60 4.39 3.10
CA ALA A 218 -15.61 3.34 2.88
C ALA A 218 -16.11 1.93 3.25
N TRP A 219 -16.88 1.32 2.33
CA TRP A 219 -17.24 -0.13 2.36
C TRP A 219 -16.27 -1.01 1.58
N ARG A 220 -15.30 -0.36 0.99
CA ARG A 220 -14.16 -0.88 0.27
C ARG A 220 -13.01 0.05 0.56
N THR A 221 -11.79 -0.40 0.30
CA THR A 221 -10.60 0.44 0.42
C THR A 221 -10.75 1.71 -0.43
N GLN A 222 -10.45 2.86 0.18
CA GLN A 222 -10.45 4.17 -0.47
C GLN A 222 -9.07 4.81 -0.26
N ARG A 223 -8.38 5.14 -1.35
CA ARG A 223 -7.11 5.87 -1.32
C ARG A 223 -7.32 7.21 -2.00
N ILE A 224 -7.47 8.26 -1.21
CA ILE A 224 -7.83 9.60 -1.65
C ILE A 224 -6.57 10.44 -1.78
N SER A 225 -6.25 10.85 -3.01
CA SER A 225 -5.07 11.67 -3.32
C SER A 225 -5.17 13.11 -2.82
N ASP A 226 -6.38 13.66 -2.81
CA ASP A 226 -6.71 15.01 -2.37
C ASP A 226 -8.07 14.98 -1.68
N VAL A 227 -8.09 15.13 -0.35
CA VAL A 227 -9.35 15.08 0.42
C VAL A 227 -10.28 16.24 0.09
N HIS A 228 -9.76 17.37 -0.40
CA HIS A 228 -10.56 18.54 -0.79
C HIS A 228 -11.32 18.32 -2.10
N GLU A 229 -10.90 17.34 -2.90
CA GLU A 229 -11.62 16.93 -4.12
C GLU A 229 -12.70 15.86 -3.82
N PHE A 230 -12.74 15.30 -2.61
CA PHE A 230 -13.73 14.28 -2.24
C PHE A 230 -15.07 14.92 -1.86
N PRO A 231 -16.18 14.62 -2.57
CA PRO A 231 -17.48 15.20 -2.27
C PRO A 231 -17.97 14.83 -0.87
N GLY A 232 -18.27 15.83 -0.05
CA GLY A 232 -18.79 15.62 1.31
C GLY A 232 -17.73 15.18 2.33
N HIS A 233 -16.44 15.48 2.07
CA HIS A 233 -15.35 15.29 3.03
C HIS A 233 -15.67 15.94 4.39
N ILE A 234 -15.36 15.22 5.47
CA ILE A 234 -15.50 15.66 6.86
C ILE A 234 -14.09 15.72 7.45
N ALA A 235 -13.48 16.90 7.45
CA ALA A 235 -12.17 17.09 8.04
C ALA A 235 -12.26 17.07 9.57
N CYS A 236 -11.60 16.11 10.22
CA CYS A 236 -11.38 16.13 11.67
C CYS A 236 -10.06 16.83 12.05
N ASP A 237 -9.07 16.85 11.15
CA ASP A 237 -7.86 17.69 11.22
C ASP A 237 -7.74 18.52 9.93
N ASP A 238 -7.74 19.84 10.04
CA ASP A 238 -7.61 20.77 8.90
C ASP A 238 -6.28 20.63 8.15
N ALA A 239 -5.29 19.96 8.74
CA ALA A 239 -4.01 19.70 8.11
C ALA A 239 -4.05 18.53 7.10
N SER A 240 -5.07 17.66 7.12
CA SER A 240 -5.16 16.51 6.23
C SER A 240 -5.35 16.92 4.78
N GLU A 241 -4.54 16.35 3.88
CA GLU A 241 -4.55 16.61 2.44
C GLU A 241 -4.74 15.32 1.63
N SER A 242 -4.48 14.14 2.20
CA SER A 242 -4.81 12.83 1.62
C SER A 242 -5.20 11.83 2.71
N GLU A 243 -5.97 10.81 2.36
CA GLU A 243 -6.54 9.83 3.31
C GLU A 243 -6.50 8.41 2.72
N LEU A 244 -6.20 7.41 3.54
CA LEU A 244 -6.31 6.00 3.20
C LEU A 244 -7.21 5.31 4.23
N VAL A 245 -8.37 4.85 3.78
CA VAL A 245 -9.32 4.10 4.61
C VAL A 245 -9.43 2.66 4.13
N VAL A 246 -9.21 1.71 5.04
CA VAL A 246 -9.24 0.27 4.76
C VAL A 246 -10.24 -0.44 5.67
N PRO A 247 -11.31 -1.05 5.14
CA PRO A 247 -12.25 -1.79 5.95
C PRO A 247 -11.67 -3.11 6.47
N VAL A 248 -11.98 -3.41 7.74
CA VAL A 248 -11.77 -4.71 8.38
C VAL A 248 -13.08 -5.47 8.30
N PHE A 249 -13.03 -6.65 7.68
CA PHE A 249 -14.19 -7.53 7.50
C PHE A 249 -14.20 -8.62 8.56
N ASP A 250 -15.37 -9.04 9.02
CA ASP A 250 -15.53 -10.26 9.82
C ASP A 250 -15.51 -11.52 8.94
N LYS A 251 -15.73 -12.68 9.57
CA LYS A 251 -15.76 -13.98 8.88
C LYS A 251 -16.98 -14.15 7.98
N GLN A 252 -18.01 -13.32 8.14
CA GLN A 252 -19.24 -13.31 7.37
C GLN A 252 -19.15 -12.34 6.19
N GLY A 253 -18.11 -11.50 6.14
CA GLY A 253 -17.89 -10.50 5.10
C GLY A 253 -18.47 -9.13 5.43
N GLU A 254 -18.90 -8.89 6.67
CA GLU A 254 -19.42 -7.60 7.12
C GLU A 254 -18.29 -6.70 7.62
N VAL A 255 -18.39 -5.39 7.35
CA VAL A 255 -17.40 -4.42 7.84
C VAL A 255 -17.64 -4.15 9.32
N ILE A 256 -16.63 -4.43 10.13
CA ILE A 256 -16.69 -4.31 11.60
C ILE A 256 -15.81 -3.18 12.14
N ALA A 257 -14.81 -2.76 11.38
CA ALA A 257 -13.97 -1.63 11.69
C ALA A 257 -13.40 -1.02 10.40
N LEU A 258 -12.86 0.18 10.51
CA LEU A 258 -12.06 0.84 9.48
C LEU A 258 -10.69 1.14 10.09
N ILE A 259 -9.62 0.85 9.35
CA ILE A 259 -8.31 1.48 9.54
C ILE A 259 -8.36 2.79 8.77
N ASP A 260 -8.05 3.88 9.43
CA ASP A 260 -8.06 5.22 8.84
C ASP A 260 -6.72 5.90 9.07
N LEU A 261 -6.15 6.47 8.01
CA LEU A 261 -4.84 7.09 7.97
C LEU A 261 -4.92 8.43 7.23
N ASP A 262 -4.50 9.51 7.90
CA ASP A 262 -4.44 10.85 7.34
C ASP A 262 -2.99 11.28 7.09
N CYS A 263 -2.77 11.98 5.98
CA CYS A 263 -1.49 12.59 5.66
C CYS A 263 -1.64 14.09 5.39
N PRO A 264 -0.73 14.95 5.91
CA PRO A 264 -0.79 16.39 5.68
C PRO A 264 -0.20 16.82 4.32
N LYS A 265 -0.01 15.86 3.41
CA LYS A 265 0.40 16.09 2.03
C LYS A 265 -0.56 15.37 1.11
N LYS A 266 -0.80 15.95 -0.07
CA LYS A 266 -1.50 15.27 -1.16
C LYS A 266 -0.72 14.04 -1.61
N ASN A 267 -1.42 13.05 -2.13
CA ASN A 267 -0.86 11.76 -2.58
C ASN A 267 0.00 11.07 -1.52
N GLY A 268 -0.31 11.27 -0.24
CA GLY A 268 0.47 10.79 0.89
C GLY A 268 0.55 9.27 1.00
N PHE A 269 -0.33 8.54 0.30
CA PHE A 269 -0.38 7.08 0.28
C PHE A 269 -0.28 6.53 -1.15
N SER A 270 0.56 5.52 -1.31
CA SER A 270 0.81 4.78 -2.55
C SER A 270 -0.08 3.54 -2.65
N ALA A 271 -0.10 2.92 -3.84
CA ALA A 271 -0.75 1.62 -4.03
C ALA A 271 -0.07 0.47 -3.27
N GLU A 272 1.19 0.63 -2.83
CA GLU A 272 1.87 -0.35 -1.94
C GLU A 272 1.42 -0.20 -0.50
N ASP A 273 1.21 1.03 -0.03
CA ASP A 273 0.63 1.27 1.28
C ASP A 273 -0.76 0.65 1.34
N GLU A 274 -1.60 0.91 0.34
CA GLU A 274 -2.95 0.34 0.24
C GLU A 274 -2.95 -1.19 0.41
N ARG A 275 -2.10 -1.89 -0.34
CA ARG A 275 -1.99 -3.36 -0.25
C ARG A 275 -1.48 -3.82 1.11
N SER A 276 -0.49 -3.12 1.67
CA SER A 276 0.04 -3.43 3.00
C SER A 276 -1.03 -3.29 4.07
N PHE A 277 -1.84 -2.23 4.02
CA PHE A 277 -2.90 -2.00 5.00
C PHE A 277 -4.11 -2.91 4.80
N VAL A 278 -4.40 -3.39 3.58
CA VAL A 278 -5.35 -4.49 3.35
C VAL A 278 -4.90 -5.76 4.06
N GLU A 279 -3.60 -6.09 4.04
CA GLU A 279 -3.07 -7.23 4.79
C GLU A 279 -3.11 -6.99 6.31
N VAL A 280 -2.81 -5.77 6.79
CA VAL A 280 -2.99 -5.42 8.21
C VAL A 280 -4.44 -5.61 8.64
N ALA A 281 -5.41 -5.16 7.84
CA ALA A 281 -6.84 -5.36 8.11
C ALA A 281 -7.21 -6.85 8.18
N ARG A 282 -6.66 -7.68 7.29
CA ARG A 282 -6.85 -9.13 7.33
C ARG A 282 -6.29 -9.75 8.62
N VAL A 283 -5.08 -9.37 9.03
CA VAL A 283 -4.49 -9.85 10.30
C VAL A 283 -5.34 -9.42 11.49
N MET A 284 -5.82 -8.18 11.52
CA MET A 284 -6.71 -7.67 12.57
C MET A 284 -8.03 -8.45 12.65
N SER A 285 -8.63 -8.77 11.49
CA SER A 285 -9.83 -9.60 11.41
C SER A 285 -9.62 -10.97 12.08
N GLU A 286 -8.51 -11.65 11.76
CA GLU A 286 -8.22 -13.01 12.22
C GLU A 286 -7.78 -13.07 13.68
N ALA A 287 -7.03 -12.07 14.14
CA ALA A 287 -6.34 -12.09 15.42
C ALA A 287 -7.17 -11.50 16.59
N CYS A 288 -8.29 -10.82 16.32
CA CYS A 288 -9.11 -10.21 17.36
C CYS A 288 -10.45 -10.92 17.57
N ASP A 289 -10.99 -10.80 18.79
CA ASP A 289 -12.34 -11.17 19.18
C ASP A 289 -13.24 -9.95 19.12
N TRP A 290 -14.02 -9.88 18.05
CA TRP A 290 -14.85 -8.72 17.73
C TRP A 290 -16.24 -8.74 18.38
N GLY A 291 -16.57 -9.74 19.20
CA GLY A 291 -17.94 -9.95 19.69
C GLY A 291 -18.58 -8.72 20.36
N ASN A 292 -17.78 -7.90 21.06
CA ASN A 292 -18.26 -6.70 21.72
C ASN A 292 -18.53 -5.52 20.77
N VAL A 293 -17.99 -5.53 19.55
CA VAL A 293 -18.23 -4.47 18.56
C VAL A 293 -19.70 -4.45 18.12
N GLY A 294 -20.34 -5.62 18.11
CA GLY A 294 -21.77 -5.78 17.79
C GLY A 294 -22.72 -5.29 18.88
N LEU A 295 -22.22 -4.84 20.04
CA LEU A 295 -23.08 -4.23 21.06
C LEU A 295 -23.63 -2.89 20.54
N PRO A 296 -24.96 -2.65 20.58
CA PRO A 296 -25.52 -1.40 20.09
C PRO A 296 -24.98 -0.17 20.83
N TYR A 297 -24.81 0.92 20.10
CA TYR A 297 -24.51 2.25 20.61
C TYR A 297 -25.81 3.06 20.77
N THR A 298 -26.02 3.62 21.95
CA THR A 298 -27.13 4.55 22.21
C THR A 298 -26.64 5.98 22.04
N GLN A 299 -27.18 6.69 21.06
CA GLN A 299 -26.91 8.12 20.91
C GLN A 299 -27.47 8.91 22.10
N PRO A 300 -26.78 9.98 22.52
CA PRO A 300 -27.28 10.91 23.53
C PRO A 300 -28.51 11.70 23.03
#